data_AF-A0A837RIN6-F1
#
_entry.id   AF-A0A837RIN6-F1
#
_cell.length_a   1.000
_cell.length_b   1.000
_cell.length_c   1.000
_cell.angle_alpha   90.00
_cell.angle_beta   90.00
_cell.angle_gamma   90.00
#
_symmetry.space_group_name_H-M   'P 1'
#
loop_
_entity.id
_entity.type
_entity.pdbx_description
1 polymer ?
#
loop_
_entity_poly.entity_id
_entity_poly.type
_entity_poly.pdbx_seq_one_letter_code
_entity_poly.pdbx_strand_id
1 'polypeptide(L)'
;MKKNNKKQQLYTDKYFEPGHILLKIRQTIVAILGWIAVILPITITITSLWASFDSRIPHIWDYHEGIYEIIFIGTILLFSFVMTAIFSISLTLIQNRKRDRLAEQWPTYNPINQKKRKKVIDDFFDKRFGDKEFRENVRTYNVQPEQNLETHQIQELYAHKNLDDIH
;
A
#
# COMPACT_ATOMS: atom_id res chain seq x y z
N MET A 1 28.60 -46.32 -21.36
CA MET A 1 27.53 -45.60 -20.63
C MET A 1 27.62 -44.11 -20.91
N LYS A 2 26.70 -43.54 -21.70
CA LYS A 2 26.63 -42.08 -21.95
C LYS A 2 25.35 -41.57 -21.28
N LYS A 3 25.50 -40.83 -20.17
CA LYS A 3 24.42 -40.34 -19.31
C LYS A 3 23.59 -39.29 -20.09
N ASN A 4 22.46 -39.70 -20.64
CA ASN A 4 21.49 -38.79 -21.24
C ASN A 4 20.78 -37.99 -20.13
N ASN A 5 21.32 -36.81 -19.84
CA ASN A 5 20.72 -35.85 -18.92
C ASN A 5 19.56 -35.15 -19.67
N LYS A 6 18.40 -35.83 -19.76
CA LYS A 6 17.15 -35.26 -20.27
C LYS A 6 16.64 -34.20 -19.28
N LYS A 7 17.23 -33.01 -19.32
CA LYS A 7 16.54 -31.81 -18.82
C LYS A 7 15.28 -31.66 -19.65
N GLN A 8 14.13 -31.60 -18.99
CA GLN A 8 12.82 -31.39 -19.61
C GLN A 8 12.82 -30.04 -20.33
N GLN A 9 13.08 -30.04 -21.63
CA GLN A 9 12.80 -28.91 -22.49
C GLN A 9 11.29 -28.93 -22.75
N LEU A 10 10.53 -28.10 -22.00
CA LEU A 10 9.07 -28.00 -22.16
C LEU A 10 8.67 -27.40 -23.52
N TYR A 11 9.59 -26.77 -24.24
CA TYR A 11 9.40 -26.24 -25.58
C TYR A 11 10.64 -26.51 -26.43
N THR A 12 10.42 -27.05 -27.63
CA THR A 12 11.46 -27.32 -28.62
C THR A 12 11.24 -26.40 -29.80
N ASP A 13 12.07 -25.36 -29.92
CA ASP A 13 12.05 -24.44 -31.05
C ASP A 13 13.20 -24.77 -32.01
N LYS A 14 12.85 -25.07 -33.25
CA LYS A 14 13.77 -25.41 -34.35
C LYS A 14 14.78 -24.29 -34.65
N TYR A 15 14.50 -23.05 -34.24
CA TYR A 15 15.46 -21.96 -34.32
C TYR A 15 16.69 -22.19 -33.44
N PHE A 16 16.53 -22.74 -32.23
CA PHE A 16 17.64 -22.93 -31.29
C PHE A 16 18.34 -24.29 -31.41
N GLU A 17 17.80 -25.18 -32.24
CA GLU A 17 18.38 -26.50 -32.52
C GLU A 17 19.56 -26.43 -33.51
N PRO A 18 20.55 -27.33 -33.39
CA PRO A 18 21.63 -27.45 -34.36
C PRO A 18 21.12 -28.07 -35.68
N GLY A 19 21.53 -27.49 -36.83
CA GLY A 19 21.25 -28.02 -38.18
C GLY A 19 20.31 -27.18 -39.05
N HIS A 20 19.55 -26.25 -38.48
CA HIS A 20 18.56 -25.42 -39.21
C HIS A 20 19.05 -24.00 -39.53
N ILE A 21 20.20 -23.87 -40.20
CA ILE A 21 20.87 -22.59 -40.45
C ILE A 21 20.02 -21.65 -41.33
N LEU A 22 19.38 -22.16 -42.38
CA LEU A 22 18.53 -21.37 -43.28
C LEU A 22 17.28 -20.82 -42.57
N LEU A 23 16.64 -21.65 -41.73
CA LEU A 23 15.47 -21.25 -40.93
C LEU A 23 15.85 -20.13 -39.95
N LYS A 24 17.01 -20.28 -39.29
CA LYS A 24 17.58 -19.30 -38.37
C LYS A 24 17.77 -17.95 -39.05
N ILE A 25 18.49 -17.91 -40.18
CA ILE A 25 18.72 -16.67 -40.93
C ILE A 25 17.40 -16.00 -41.33
N ARG A 26 16.44 -16.76 -41.87
CA ARG A 26 15.14 -16.22 -42.29
C ARG A 26 14.37 -15.63 -41.11
N GLN A 27 14.31 -16.33 -39.98
CA GLN A 27 13.60 -15.86 -38.78
C GLN A 27 14.29 -14.64 -38.15
N THR A 28 15.62 -14.60 -38.12
CA THR A 28 16.37 -13.43 -37.64
C THR A 28 16.12 -12.20 -38.52
N ILE A 29 16.11 -12.37 -39.85
CA ILE A 29 15.83 -11.26 -40.78
C ILE A 29 14.40 -10.74 -40.59
N VAL A 30 13.41 -11.62 -40.50
CA VAL A 30 12.01 -11.21 -40.25
C VAL A 30 11.87 -10.50 -38.91
N ALA A 31 12.55 -10.98 -37.86
CA ALA A 31 12.56 -10.32 -36.56
C ALA A 31 13.20 -8.93 -36.63
N ILE A 32 14.34 -8.79 -37.31
CA ILE A 32 15.01 -7.50 -37.51
C ILE A 32 14.12 -6.55 -38.29
N LEU A 33 13.50 -7.00 -39.39
CA LEU A 33 12.56 -6.18 -40.17
C LEU A 33 11.35 -5.76 -39.34
N GLY A 34 10.81 -6.65 -38.50
CA GLY A 34 9.74 -6.32 -37.56
C GLY A 34 10.16 -5.23 -36.57
N TRP A 35 11.37 -5.33 -36.01
CA TRP A 35 11.90 -4.29 -35.14
C TRP A 35 12.14 -2.97 -35.87
N ILE A 36 12.66 -2.99 -37.10
CA ILE A 36 12.82 -1.78 -37.92
C ILE A 36 11.46 -1.14 -38.18
N ALA A 37 10.43 -1.92 -38.52
CA ALA A 37 9.08 -1.41 -38.76
C ALA A 37 8.45 -0.71 -37.54
N VAL A 38 8.89 -1.04 -36.32
CA VAL A 38 8.45 -0.38 -35.07
C VAL A 38 9.35 0.79 -34.71
N ILE A 39 10.68 0.60 -34.74
CA ILE A 39 11.65 1.62 -34.29
C ILE A 39 11.66 2.80 -35.25
N LEU A 40 11.60 2.56 -36.56
CA LEU A 40 11.71 3.60 -37.58
C LEU A 40 10.61 4.67 -37.44
N PRO A 41 9.30 4.35 -37.39
CA PRO A 41 8.27 5.37 -37.19
C PRO A 41 8.42 6.09 -35.85
N ILE A 42 8.76 5.38 -34.77
CA ILE A 42 8.99 6.00 -33.45
C ILE A 42 10.13 7.03 -33.52
N THR A 43 11.27 6.66 -34.13
CA THR A 43 12.41 7.57 -34.27
C THR A 43 12.05 8.80 -35.10
N ILE A 44 11.33 8.62 -36.21
CA ILE A 44 10.87 9.73 -37.05
C ILE A 44 9.97 10.68 -36.25
N THR A 45 8.99 10.14 -35.52
CA THR A 45 8.09 10.96 -34.68
C THR A 45 8.85 11.75 -33.62
N ILE A 46 9.80 11.11 -32.92
CA ILE A 46 10.60 11.78 -31.87
C ILE A 46 11.50 12.86 -32.49
N THR A 47 12.21 12.54 -33.58
CA THR A 47 13.12 13.51 -34.22
C THR A 47 12.38 14.67 -34.86
N SER A 48 11.21 14.43 -35.45
CA SER A 48 10.37 15.47 -36.05
C SER A 48 9.83 16.42 -34.97
N LEU A 49 9.36 15.88 -33.83
CA LEU A 49 8.93 16.69 -32.70
C LEU A 49 10.10 17.50 -32.11
N TRP A 50 11.26 16.88 -31.90
CA TRP A 50 12.41 17.55 -31.28
C TRP A 50 13.04 18.60 -32.20
N ALA A 51 13.10 18.34 -33.51
CA ALA A 51 13.57 19.32 -34.48
C ALA A 51 12.63 20.55 -34.59
N SER A 52 11.37 20.44 -34.16
CA SER A 52 10.48 21.61 -33.98
C SER A 52 10.94 22.55 -32.86
N PHE A 53 11.74 22.08 -31.91
CA PHE A 53 12.25 22.87 -30.78
C PHE A 53 13.72 23.27 -30.94
N ASP A 54 14.53 22.45 -31.61
CA ASP A 54 15.95 22.73 -31.90
C ASP A 54 16.29 22.38 -33.35
N SER A 55 16.58 23.40 -34.16
CA SER A 55 16.93 23.25 -35.59
C SER A 55 18.27 22.53 -35.84
N ARG A 56 19.05 22.21 -34.80
CA ARG A 56 20.30 21.43 -34.92
C ARG A 56 20.07 19.93 -35.08
N ILE A 57 18.85 19.47 -34.80
CA ILE A 57 18.49 18.05 -34.89
C ILE A 57 18.09 17.76 -36.34
N PRO A 58 18.57 16.64 -36.94
CA PRO A 58 18.26 16.31 -38.31
C PRO A 58 16.76 16.19 -38.54
N HIS A 59 16.25 16.99 -39.47
CA HIS A 59 14.85 16.97 -39.89
C HIS A 59 14.66 15.81 -40.88
N ILE A 60 14.47 14.60 -40.35
CA ILE A 60 14.31 13.38 -41.17
C ILE A 60 13.01 13.46 -42.00
N TRP A 61 12.01 14.20 -41.52
CA TRP A 61 10.72 14.37 -42.19
C TRP A 61 10.08 15.73 -41.86
N ASP A 62 9.89 16.56 -42.88
CA ASP A 62 9.50 17.99 -42.82
C ASP A 62 7.96 18.16 -42.86
N TYR A 63 7.27 17.49 -41.94
CA TYR A 63 5.81 17.52 -41.85
C TYR A 63 5.37 18.33 -40.64
N HIS A 64 4.87 19.54 -40.90
CA HIS A 64 4.47 20.49 -39.86
C HIS A 64 3.06 20.27 -39.31
N GLU A 65 2.21 19.52 -40.01
CA GLU A 65 0.85 19.21 -39.54
C GLU A 65 0.88 18.13 -38.45
N GLY A 66 0.13 18.31 -37.35
CA GLY A 66 0.10 17.37 -36.22
C GLY A 66 1.02 17.76 -35.05
N ILE A 67 2.05 18.56 -35.29
CA ILE A 67 2.98 19.00 -34.22
C ILE A 67 2.25 19.89 -33.20
N TYR A 68 1.37 20.78 -33.69
CA TYR A 68 0.56 21.64 -32.84
C TYR A 68 -0.37 20.83 -31.93
N GLU A 69 -1.05 19.82 -32.48
CA GLU A 69 -1.97 18.94 -31.78
C GLU A 69 -1.25 18.13 -30.69
N ILE A 70 -0.05 17.61 -30.98
CA ILE A 70 0.78 16.89 -30.02
C ILE A 70 1.18 17.81 -28.86
N ILE A 71 1.62 19.03 -29.15
CA ILE A 71 2.01 20.01 -28.12
C ILE A 71 0.80 20.42 -27.30
N PHE A 72 -0.36 20.64 -27.93
CA PHE A 72 -1.61 21.00 -27.26
C PHE A 72 -2.08 19.90 -26.30
N ILE A 73 -2.15 18.65 -26.76
CA ILE A 73 -2.52 17.49 -25.93
C ILE A 73 -1.49 17.30 -24.82
N GLY A 74 -0.19 17.38 -25.14
CA GLY A 74 0.88 17.29 -24.17
C GLY A 74 0.78 18.35 -23.06
N THR A 75 0.42 19.58 -23.44
CA THR A 75 0.20 20.69 -22.49
C THR A 75 -0.99 20.43 -21.57
N ILE A 76 -2.12 19.97 -22.11
CA ILE A 76 -3.31 19.64 -21.30
C ILE A 76 -3.02 18.47 -20.36
N LEU A 77 -2.34 17.43 -20.84
CA LEU A 77 -1.96 16.29 -20.02
C LEU A 77 -0.98 16.67 -18.90
N LEU A 78 0.02 17.49 -19.21
CA LEU A 78 0.96 18.00 -18.21
C LEU A 78 0.23 18.85 -17.16
N PHE A 79 -0.65 19.76 -17.59
CA PHE A 79 -1.47 20.56 -16.70
C PHE A 79 -2.35 19.69 -15.79
N SER A 80 -3.04 18.69 -16.37
CA SER A 80 -3.85 17.74 -15.62
C SER A 80 -3.03 16.97 -14.60
N PHE A 81 -1.85 16.47 -14.99
CA PHE A 81 -0.92 15.78 -14.09
C PHE A 81 -0.51 16.66 -12.92
N VAL A 82 -0.12 17.92 -13.18
CA VAL A 82 0.27 18.88 -12.13
C VAL A 82 -0.91 19.15 -11.19
N MET A 83 -2.11 19.38 -11.72
CA MET A 83 -3.32 19.62 -10.92
C MET A 83 -3.66 18.41 -10.04
N THR A 84 -3.62 17.19 -10.59
CA THR A 84 -3.86 15.96 -9.83
C THR A 84 -2.79 15.75 -8.77
N ALA A 85 -1.52 16.04 -9.06
CA ALA A 85 -0.43 15.93 -8.09
C ALA A 85 -0.63 16.90 -6.92
N ILE A 86 -0.90 18.17 -7.20
CA ILE A 86 -1.16 19.19 -6.17
C ILE A 86 -2.35 18.77 -5.30
N PHE A 87 -3.44 18.32 -5.92
CA PHE A 87 -4.64 17.90 -5.21
C PHE A 87 -4.37 16.67 -4.32
N SER A 88 -3.69 15.66 -4.87
CA SER A 88 -3.33 14.44 -4.13
C SER A 88 -2.43 14.74 -2.93
N ILE A 89 -1.39 15.56 -3.11
CA ILE A 89 -0.49 15.97 -2.04
C ILE A 89 -1.26 16.75 -0.97
N SER A 90 -2.09 17.72 -1.38
CA SER A 90 -2.88 18.55 -0.47
C SER A 90 -3.85 17.68 0.36
N LEU A 91 -4.57 16.77 -0.30
CA LEU A 91 -5.45 15.83 0.39
C LEU A 91 -4.68 14.94 1.36
N THR A 92 -3.52 14.42 0.96
CA THR A 92 -2.70 13.57 1.81
C THR A 92 -2.24 14.32 3.06
N LEU A 93 -1.79 15.57 2.92
CA LEU A 93 -1.39 16.41 4.05
C LEU A 93 -2.57 16.72 4.99
N ILE A 94 -3.74 17.06 4.44
CA ILE A 94 -4.95 17.32 5.23
C ILE A 94 -5.38 16.06 5.97
N GLN A 95 -5.40 14.92 5.29
CA GLN A 95 -5.77 13.63 5.87
C GLN A 95 -4.80 13.22 6.98
N ASN A 96 -3.50 13.40 6.77
CA ASN A 96 -2.51 13.07 7.80
C ASN A 96 -2.68 13.97 9.04
N ARG A 97 -2.82 15.29 8.85
CA ARG A 97 -3.09 16.23 9.95
C ARG A 97 -4.40 15.93 10.68
N LYS A 98 -5.45 15.53 9.96
CA LYS A 98 -6.74 15.15 10.56
C LYS A 98 -6.61 13.84 11.33
N ARG A 99 -5.86 12.87 10.81
CA ARG A 99 -5.58 11.59 11.48
C ARG A 99 -4.85 11.79 12.79
N ASP A 100 -3.79 12.61 12.81
CA ASP A 100 -3.03 12.89 14.02
C ASP A 100 -3.92 13.55 15.09
N ARG A 101 -4.73 14.54 14.69
CA ARG A 101 -5.69 15.18 15.59
C ARG A 101 -6.78 14.24 16.12
N LEU A 102 -7.32 13.36 15.27
CA LEU A 102 -8.33 12.39 15.70
C LEU A 102 -7.75 11.31 16.61
N ALA A 103 -6.52 10.86 16.35
CA ALA A 103 -5.81 9.89 17.18
C ALA A 103 -5.44 10.48 18.55
N GLU A 104 -5.14 11.78 18.61
CA GLU A 104 -4.69 12.46 19.83
C GLU A 104 -5.85 13.05 20.67
N GLN A 105 -6.95 13.47 20.05
CA GLN A 105 -8.12 14.01 20.76
C GLN A 105 -9.09 12.96 21.30
N TRP A 106 -9.02 11.71 20.82
CA TRP A 106 -9.90 10.65 21.29
C TRP A 106 -9.10 9.46 21.82
N PRO A 107 -8.65 9.48 23.08
CA PRO A 107 -8.74 8.23 23.81
C PRO A 107 -10.24 7.91 23.83
N THR A 108 -10.65 6.74 23.33
CA THR A 108 -12.03 6.22 23.47
C THR A 108 -12.47 6.08 24.94
N TYR A 109 -11.66 6.55 25.88
CA TYR A 109 -11.74 6.39 27.32
C TYR A 109 -11.16 7.63 28.02
N ASN A 110 -11.88 8.20 28.98
CA ASN A 110 -11.37 9.29 29.80
C ASN A 110 -10.26 8.76 30.75
N PRO A 111 -8.99 9.18 30.61
CA PRO A 111 -7.88 8.64 31.39
C PRO A 111 -8.01 8.92 32.90
N ILE A 112 -8.71 9.99 33.28
CA ILE A 112 -9.00 10.33 34.68
C ILE A 112 -10.00 9.33 35.25
N ASN A 113 -11.06 9.01 34.49
CA ASN A 113 -12.07 8.05 34.92
C ASN A 113 -11.51 6.63 34.96
N GLN A 114 -10.60 6.26 34.05
CA GLN A 114 -9.91 4.96 34.11
C GLN A 114 -9.11 4.75 35.39
N LYS A 115 -8.34 5.75 35.83
CA LYS A 115 -7.61 5.65 37.11
C LYS A 115 -8.56 5.52 38.30
N LYS A 116 -9.69 6.24 38.29
CA LYS A 116 -10.72 6.13 39.34
C LYS A 116 -11.41 4.77 39.32
N ARG A 117 -11.79 4.26 38.15
CA ARG A 117 -12.41 2.94 37.96
C ARG A 117 -11.48 1.82 38.40
N LYS A 118 -10.19 1.91 38.07
CA LYS A 118 -9.18 0.98 38.54
C LYS A 118 -9.10 0.97 40.07
N LYS A 119 -8.99 2.15 40.70
CA LYS A 119 -8.94 2.25 42.17
C LYS A 119 -10.19 1.68 42.85
N VAL A 120 -11.37 1.98 42.31
CA VAL A 120 -12.64 1.48 42.87
C VAL A 120 -12.76 -0.04 42.77
N ILE A 121 -12.31 -0.62 41.65
CA ILE A 121 -12.23 -2.09 41.51
C ILE A 121 -11.19 -2.65 42.46
N ASP A 122 -9.97 -2.10 42.50
CA ASP A 122 -8.90 -2.60 43.35
C ASP A 122 -9.36 -2.61 44.82
N ASP A 123 -9.93 -1.50 45.33
CA ASP A 123 -10.48 -1.41 46.69
C ASP A 123 -11.60 -2.44 46.96
N PHE A 124 -12.44 -2.75 45.97
CA PHE A 124 -13.51 -3.74 46.10
C PHE A 124 -12.96 -5.17 46.15
N PHE A 125 -12.00 -5.48 45.28
CA PHE A 125 -11.36 -6.78 45.25
C PHE A 125 -10.48 -7.02 46.48
N ASP A 126 -9.75 -6.01 46.96
CA ASP A 126 -8.88 -6.14 48.13
C ASP A 126 -9.69 -6.46 49.39
N LYS A 127 -10.88 -5.88 49.54
CA LYS A 127 -11.80 -6.19 50.64
C LYS A 127 -12.37 -7.60 50.58
N ARG A 128 -12.63 -8.11 49.38
CA ARG A 128 -13.36 -9.38 49.19
C ARG A 128 -12.42 -10.58 49.07
N PHE A 129 -11.28 -10.40 48.41
CA PHE A 129 -10.37 -11.48 48.03
C PHE A 129 -8.96 -11.32 48.62
N GLY A 130 -8.71 -10.24 49.36
CA GLY A 130 -7.40 -9.90 49.93
C GLY A 130 -6.54 -9.07 48.98
N ASP A 131 -5.45 -8.54 49.53
CA ASP A 131 -4.55 -7.64 48.83
C ASP A 131 -3.99 -8.24 47.53
N LYS A 132 -3.65 -7.37 46.60
CA LYS A 132 -3.13 -7.72 45.28
C LYS A 132 -1.91 -8.64 45.36
N GLU A 133 -0.97 -8.37 46.26
CA GLU A 133 0.23 -9.20 46.42
C GLU A 133 -0.11 -10.64 46.84
N PHE A 134 -1.11 -10.82 47.70
CA PHE A 134 -1.60 -12.14 48.05
C PHE A 134 -2.23 -12.85 46.85
N ARG A 135 -3.07 -12.15 46.08
CA ARG A 135 -3.75 -12.70 44.89
C ARG A 135 -2.78 -13.12 43.79
N GLU A 136 -1.69 -12.39 43.58
CA GLU A 136 -0.69 -12.71 42.55
C GLU A 136 0.26 -13.85 42.97
N ASN A 137 0.40 -14.12 44.27
CA ASN A 137 1.31 -15.15 44.79
C ASN A 137 0.66 -16.53 45.02
N VAL A 138 -0.67 -16.61 45.06
CA VAL A 138 -1.39 -17.87 45.30
C VAL A 138 -1.74 -18.56 43.99
N ARG A 139 -1.33 -19.84 43.83
CA ARG A 139 -1.60 -20.63 42.61
C ARG A 139 -3.05 -21.11 42.46
N THR A 140 -3.73 -21.34 43.59
CA THR A 140 -5.11 -21.84 43.60
C THR A 140 -5.88 -21.16 44.72
N TYR A 141 -6.98 -20.49 44.39
CA TYR A 141 -7.87 -19.82 45.34
C TYR A 141 -9.28 -20.42 45.22
N ASN A 142 -9.79 -20.98 46.32
CA ASN A 142 -11.17 -21.46 46.37
C ASN A 142 -12.08 -20.34 46.87
N VAL A 143 -12.94 -19.85 45.99
CA VAL A 143 -13.91 -18.79 46.29
C VAL A 143 -15.06 -19.37 47.10
N GLN A 144 -15.32 -18.82 48.29
CA GLN A 144 -16.48 -19.22 49.07
C GLN A 144 -17.77 -18.75 48.38
N PRO A 145 -18.91 -19.45 48.52
CA PRO A 145 -20.17 -19.05 47.90
C PRO A 145 -20.57 -17.60 48.21
N GLU A 146 -20.27 -17.13 49.42
CA GLU A 146 -20.54 -15.77 49.91
C GLU A 146 -19.67 -14.68 49.24
N GLN A 147 -18.54 -15.08 48.64
CA GLN A 147 -17.60 -14.19 47.95
C GLN A 147 -17.86 -14.14 46.44
N ASN A 148 -18.85 -14.88 45.93
CA ASN A 148 -19.16 -14.92 44.51
C ASN A 148 -19.61 -13.53 44.00
N LEU A 149 -19.32 -13.23 42.74
CA LEU A 149 -19.69 -11.98 42.10
C LEU A 149 -21.11 -12.10 41.51
N GLU A 150 -21.98 -11.13 41.83
CA GLU A 150 -23.28 -11.03 41.17
C GLU A 150 -23.12 -10.50 39.73
N THR A 151 -24.03 -10.90 38.83
CA THR A 151 -23.94 -10.63 37.38
C THR A 151 -23.70 -9.16 37.03
N HIS A 152 -24.29 -8.22 37.77
CA HIS A 152 -24.20 -6.78 37.52
C HIS A 152 -23.42 -6.00 38.59
N GLN A 153 -22.77 -6.69 39.52
CA GLN A 153 -22.19 -6.06 40.72
C GLN A 153 -21.15 -4.98 40.41
N ILE A 154 -20.32 -5.21 39.39
CA ILE A 154 -19.26 -4.27 38.99
C ILE A 154 -19.85 -3.06 38.25
N GLN A 155 -20.93 -3.24 37.49
CA GLN A 155 -21.60 -2.16 36.78
C GLN A 155 -22.35 -1.26 37.77
N GLU A 156 -23.06 -1.84 38.74
CA GLU A 156 -23.69 -1.11 39.85
C GLU A 156 -22.67 -0.35 40.69
N LEU A 157 -21.50 -0.93 40.95
CA LEU A 157 -20.40 -0.28 41.66
C LEU A 157 -19.91 0.99 40.94
N TYR A 158 -19.84 0.96 39.61
CA TYR A 158 -19.49 2.12 38.80
C TYR A 158 -20.60 3.17 38.74
N ALA A 159 -21.85 2.74 38.58
CA ALA A 159 -23.03 3.60 38.64
C ALA A 159 -23.11 4.36 39.98
N HIS A 160 -22.94 3.67 41.11
CA HIS A 160 -22.93 4.27 42.45
C HIS A 160 -21.83 5.31 42.67
N LYS A 161 -20.72 5.22 41.91
CA LYS A 161 -19.59 6.14 42.00
C LYS A 161 -19.60 7.21 40.90
N ASN A 162 -20.66 7.28 40.09
CA ASN A 162 -20.77 8.16 38.91
C ASN A 162 -19.59 7.99 37.93
N LEU A 163 -19.20 6.74 37.66
CA LEU A 163 -18.10 6.37 36.75
C LEU A 163 -18.59 5.64 35.49
N ASP A 164 -19.89 5.70 35.20
CA ASP A 164 -20.46 5.17 33.96
C ASP A 164 -20.16 6.14 32.81
N ASP A 165 -19.11 5.82 32.06
CA ASP A 165 -18.74 6.54 30.83
C ASP A 165 -19.53 6.03 29.60
N ILE A 166 -20.55 5.17 29.80
CA ILE A 166 -21.38 4.59 28.74
C ILE A 166 -22.70 5.36 28.69
N HIS A 167 -22.74 6.39 27.85
CA HIS A 167 -23.97 6.99 27.34
C HIS A 167 -24.05 6.76 25.83
#